data_AF-A0A150RMI0-F1
#
_entry.id   AF-A0A150RMI0-F1
#
_cell.length_a   1.000
_cell.length_b   1.000
_cell.length_c   1.000
_cell.angle_alpha   90.00
_cell.angle_beta   90.00
_cell.angle_gamma   90.00
#
_symmetry.space_group_name_H-M   'P 1'
#
loop_
_entity.id
_entity.type
_entity.pdbx_description
1 polymer ?
#
loop_
_entity_poly.entity_id
_entity_poly.type
_entity_poly.pdbx_seq_one_letter_code
_entity_poly.pdbx_strand_id
1 'polypeptide(L)'
;MSLSFSGPKGWIEQRWIVYALLRDSIQHHLEEGRPGEEFKTVHEVAGALGGRRVMLPARKLHEELRRARDVLAGRPLDALAISARTRAVISLSWPPPDERETMLVSDWGDSVPLLGAPGGDRLDDVFGHLLDGLLRITEGASESDQVEVMDL
;
A
#
# COMPACT_ATOMS: atom_id res chain seq x y z
N MET A 1 10.47 -5.37 -9.38
CA MET A 1 10.14 -5.45 -7.95
C MET A 1 8.64 -5.60 -7.81
N SER A 2 8.22 -6.81 -7.49
CA SER A 2 6.85 -7.16 -7.15
C SER A 2 6.81 -7.74 -5.74
N LEU A 3 5.66 -7.63 -5.09
CA LEU A 3 5.37 -8.25 -3.82
C LEU A 3 4.41 -9.41 -4.06
N SER A 4 4.75 -10.57 -3.51
CA SER A 4 3.84 -11.70 -3.38
C SER A 4 3.16 -11.66 -2.01
N PHE A 5 1.85 -11.83 -1.99
CA PHE A 5 1.04 -11.96 -0.78
C PHE A 5 0.36 -13.32 -0.82
N SER A 6 0.70 -14.20 0.13
CA SER A 6 0.11 -15.53 0.27
C SER A 6 -0.70 -15.60 1.56
N GLY A 7 -2.02 -15.71 1.45
CA GLY A 7 -2.95 -15.79 2.57
C GLY A 7 -3.80 -17.06 2.57
N PRO A 8 -4.72 -17.19 3.54
CA PRO A 8 -5.54 -18.40 3.73
C PRO A 8 -6.40 -18.80 2.51
N LYS A 9 -6.80 -17.83 1.68
CA LYS A 9 -7.67 -18.05 0.52
C LYS A 9 -6.93 -17.95 -0.83
N GLY A 10 -5.61 -18.07 -0.81
CA GLY A 10 -4.77 -18.07 -1.99
C GLY A 10 -3.74 -16.95 -1.97
N TRP A 11 -3.25 -16.58 -3.15
CA TRP A 11 -2.18 -15.61 -3.28
C TRP A 11 -2.48 -14.59 -4.38
N ILE A 12 -1.77 -13.47 -4.31
CA ILE A 12 -1.69 -12.46 -5.38
C ILE A 12 -0.25 -11.98 -5.49
N GLU A 13 0.13 -11.51 -6.67
CA GLU A 13 1.35 -10.76 -6.89
C GLU A 13 0.99 -9.37 -7.39
N GLN A 14 1.67 -8.35 -6.88
CA GLN A 14 1.47 -6.98 -7.32
C GLN A 14 2.78 -6.20 -7.39
N ARG A 15 2.87 -5.25 -8.32
CA ARG A 15 3.97 -4.29 -8.37
C ARG A 15 4.12 -3.59 -7.01
N TRP A 16 5.33 -3.59 -6.46
CA TRP A 16 5.63 -2.94 -5.18
C TRP A 16 5.10 -1.50 -5.11
N ILE A 17 5.24 -0.76 -6.20
CA ILE A 17 4.84 0.66 -6.24
C ILE A 17 3.33 0.84 -6.03
N VAL A 18 2.50 -0.07 -6.52
CA VAL A 18 1.05 0.02 -6.31
C VAL A 18 0.71 -0.20 -4.85
N TYR A 19 1.41 -1.13 -4.20
CA TYR A 19 1.29 -1.33 -2.76
C TYR A 19 1.76 -0.10 -1.96
N ALA A 20 2.90 0.48 -2.32
CA ALA A 20 3.42 1.66 -1.65
C ALA A 20 2.47 2.86 -1.75
N LEU A 21 1.82 3.06 -2.90
CA LEU A 21 0.82 4.10 -3.10
C LEU A 21 -0.46 3.88 -2.28
N LEU A 22 -0.93 2.62 -2.17
CA LEU A 22 -2.03 2.27 -1.27
C LEU A 22 -1.66 2.61 0.18
N ARG A 23 -0.50 2.14 0.65
CA ARG A 23 -0.01 2.43 2.01
C ARG A 23 0.08 3.94 2.27
N ASP A 24 0.68 4.69 1.35
CA ASP A 24 0.88 6.12 1.53
C ASP A 24 -0.46 6.89 1.50
N SER A 25 -1.42 6.44 0.69
CA SER A 25 -2.78 6.99 0.68
C SER A 25 -3.55 6.67 1.97
N ILE A 26 -3.39 5.46 2.52
CA ILE A 26 -3.92 5.11 3.84
C ILE A 26 -3.34 6.06 4.90
N GLN A 27 -2.02 6.18 4.94
CA GLN A 27 -1.34 7.02 5.91
C GLN A 27 -1.75 8.49 5.81
N HIS A 28 -1.88 9.02 4.59
CA HIS A 28 -2.30 10.40 4.37
C HIS A 28 -3.73 10.67 4.82
N HIS A 29 -4.68 9.85 4.41
CA HIS A 29 -6.11 10.12 4.60
C HIS A 29 -6.68 9.59 5.92
N LEU A 30 -6.05 8.57 6.50
CA LEU A 30 -6.55 7.91 7.71
C LEU A 30 -5.65 8.09 8.93
N GLU A 31 -4.39 8.54 8.75
CA GLU A 31 -3.42 8.67 9.84
C GLU A 31 -2.72 10.04 9.86
N GLU A 32 -3.38 11.08 9.32
CA GLU A 32 -2.89 12.47 9.33
C GLU A 32 -1.47 12.64 8.76
N GLY A 33 -1.14 11.79 7.79
CA GLY A 33 0.13 11.81 7.10
C GLY A 33 1.30 11.16 7.85
N ARG A 34 1.08 10.52 9.00
CA ARG A 34 2.13 9.80 9.76
C ARG A 34 1.69 8.37 10.08
N PRO A 35 2.59 7.38 10.06
CA PRO A 35 2.19 5.99 10.33
C PRO A 35 1.74 5.85 11.79
N GLY A 36 0.53 5.33 11.98
CA GLY A 36 -0.08 5.07 13.28
C GLY A 36 -0.16 3.58 13.61
N GLU A 37 -0.64 3.26 14.82
CA GLU A 37 -0.86 1.88 15.24
C GLU A 37 -2.12 1.26 14.62
N GLU A 38 -3.06 2.08 14.11
CA GLU A 38 -4.32 1.59 13.55
C GLU A 38 -4.15 0.83 12.24
N PHE A 39 -3.13 1.15 11.44
CA PHE A 39 -2.77 0.50 10.18
C PHE A 39 -1.39 -0.17 10.25
N LYS A 40 -1.01 -0.63 11.44
CA LYS A 40 0.29 -1.25 11.70
C LYS A 40 0.59 -2.41 10.75
N THR A 41 -0.37 -3.28 10.49
CA THR A 41 -0.15 -4.47 9.65
C THR A 41 0.14 -4.07 8.21
N VAL A 42 -0.54 -3.04 7.70
CA VAL A 42 -0.22 -2.38 6.43
C VAL A 42 1.20 -1.83 6.44
N HIS A 43 1.62 -1.09 7.47
CA HIS A 43 2.99 -0.55 7.51
C HIS A 43 4.08 -1.63 7.58
N GLU A 44 3.82 -2.75 8.25
CA GLU A 44 4.77 -3.86 8.43
C GLU A 44 5.10 -4.59 7.12
N VAL A 45 4.22 -4.56 6.11
CA VAL A 45 4.50 -5.12 4.76
C VAL A 45 5.77 -4.51 4.16
N ALA A 46 6.07 -3.23 4.44
CA ALA A 46 7.29 -2.58 3.96
C ALA A 46 8.58 -3.26 4.47
N GLY A 47 8.49 -4.06 5.54
CA GLY A 47 9.58 -4.91 6.02
C GLY A 47 10.04 -5.95 5.00
N ALA A 48 9.16 -6.38 4.08
CA ALA A 48 9.47 -7.39 3.07
C ALA A 48 10.43 -6.87 1.99
N LEU A 49 10.48 -5.54 1.81
CA LEU A 49 11.36 -4.90 0.84
C LEU A 49 12.82 -5.20 1.12
N GLY A 50 13.53 -5.62 0.07
CA GLY A 50 14.89 -6.10 0.18
C GLY A 50 14.99 -7.60 0.47
N GLY A 51 13.99 -8.38 0.04
CA GLY A 51 14.03 -9.85 0.03
C GLY A 51 13.74 -10.53 1.37
N ARG A 52 13.21 -9.81 2.37
CA ARG A 52 12.82 -10.42 3.66
C ARG A 52 11.43 -11.01 3.57
N ARG A 53 11.23 -12.14 4.22
CA ARG A 53 9.90 -12.73 4.45
C ARG A 53 9.25 -12.05 5.65
N VAL A 54 8.03 -11.55 5.49
CA VAL A 54 7.23 -10.99 6.58
C VAL A 54 5.98 -11.84 6.78
N MET A 55 5.64 -12.13 8.03
CA MET A 55 4.42 -12.85 8.42
C MET A 55 3.50 -11.88 9.16
N LEU A 56 2.28 -11.70 8.67
CA LEU A 56 1.32 -10.71 9.17
C LEU A 56 0.02 -11.39 9.60
N PRO A 57 -0.64 -10.99 10.69
CA PRO A 57 -1.94 -11.54 11.06
C PRO A 57 -2.99 -11.24 9.98
N ALA A 58 -3.52 -12.29 9.35
CA ALA A 58 -4.40 -12.17 8.19
C ALA A 58 -5.69 -11.41 8.51
N ARG A 59 -6.27 -11.68 9.68
CA ARG A 59 -7.48 -11.01 10.16
C ARG A 59 -7.28 -9.50 10.36
N LYS A 60 -6.17 -9.10 11.00
CA LYS A 60 -5.88 -7.67 11.22
C LYS A 60 -5.65 -6.94 9.91
N LEU A 61 -4.88 -7.55 9.00
CA LEU A 61 -4.69 -7.01 7.66
C LEU A 61 -6.04 -6.83 6.94
N HIS A 62 -6.94 -7.82 7.01
CA HIS A 62 -8.29 -7.71 6.44
C HIS A 62 -9.07 -6.53 7.00
N GLU A 63 -9.09 -6.37 8.33
CA GLU A 63 -9.83 -5.31 9.03
C GLU A 63 -9.28 -3.90 8.69
N GLU A 64 -7.96 -3.76 8.63
CA GLU A 64 -7.28 -2.54 8.17
C GLU A 64 -7.64 -2.21 6.71
N LEU A 65 -7.53 -3.17 5.80
CA LEU A 65 -7.85 -2.97 4.39
C LEU A 65 -9.33 -2.67 4.14
N ARG A 66 -10.23 -3.25 4.94
CA ARG A 66 -11.66 -2.95 4.84
C ARG A 66 -11.94 -1.49 5.21
N ARG A 67 -11.37 -1.01 6.32
CA ARG A 67 -11.46 0.40 6.74
C ARG A 67 -10.87 1.34 5.69
N ALA A 68 -9.70 0.97 5.15
CA ALA A 68 -9.08 1.74 4.06
C ALA A 68 -9.99 1.82 2.84
N ARG A 69 -10.60 0.70 2.40
CA ARG A 69 -11.55 0.68 1.29
C ARG A 69 -12.74 1.61 1.53
N ASP A 70 -13.33 1.56 2.71
CA ASP A 70 -14.53 2.36 3.03
C ASP A 70 -14.24 3.88 2.94
N VAL A 71 -13.00 4.30 3.20
CA VAL A 71 -12.59 5.72 3.14
C VAL A 71 -12.05 6.13 1.77
N LEU A 72 -11.31 5.25 1.10
CA LEU A 72 -10.61 5.56 -0.15
C LEU A 72 -11.46 5.31 -1.41
N ALA A 73 -12.47 4.44 -1.32
CA ALA A 73 -13.30 4.08 -2.46
C ALA A 73 -13.94 5.31 -3.10
N GLY A 74 -13.82 5.40 -4.42
CA GLY A 74 -14.42 6.44 -5.22
C GLY A 74 -13.75 7.81 -5.12
N ARG A 75 -12.68 7.96 -4.33
CA ARG A 75 -11.93 9.22 -4.26
C ARG A 75 -11.29 9.56 -5.60
N PRO A 76 -11.22 10.85 -5.95
CA PRO A 76 -10.55 11.31 -7.15
C PRO A 76 -9.04 11.03 -7.13
N LEU A 77 -8.44 10.94 -8.32
CA LEU A 77 -7.01 10.68 -8.49
C LEU A 77 -6.10 11.77 -7.89
N ASP A 78 -6.58 13.01 -7.80
CA ASP A 78 -5.86 14.12 -7.15
C ASP A 78 -5.67 13.91 -5.63
N ALA A 79 -6.44 12.98 -5.03
CA ALA A 79 -6.26 12.55 -3.65
C ALA A 79 -5.14 11.51 -3.50
N LEU A 80 -4.43 11.12 -4.57
CA LEU A 80 -3.35 10.15 -4.48
C LEU A 80 -2.22 10.73 -3.62
N ALA A 81 -1.78 9.98 -2.62
CA ALA A 81 -0.71 10.43 -1.74
C ALA A 81 0.56 9.60 -1.90
N ILE A 82 1.68 10.21 -1.53
CA ILE A 82 3.01 9.62 -1.61
C ILE A 82 3.86 10.06 -0.42
N SER A 83 4.66 9.14 0.12
CA SER A 83 5.66 9.44 1.15
C SER A 83 6.99 9.86 0.54
N ALA A 84 7.77 10.64 1.29
CA ALA A 84 9.15 11.00 0.89
C ALA A 84 10.02 9.75 0.62
N ARG A 85 9.80 8.66 1.36
CA ARG A 85 10.47 7.36 1.17
C ARG A 85 10.10 6.70 -0.15
N THR A 86 8.80 6.58 -0.46
CA THR A 86 8.34 6.01 -1.74
C THR A 86 8.88 6.82 -2.90
N ARG A 87 8.82 8.15 -2.79
CA ARG A 87 9.42 9.08 -3.76
C ARG A 87 10.90 8.80 -4.00
N ALA A 88 11.69 8.67 -2.93
CA ALA A 88 13.12 8.40 -3.04
C ALA A 88 13.41 7.09 -3.78
N VAL A 89 12.62 6.03 -3.55
CA VAL A 89 12.76 4.76 -4.29
C VAL A 89 12.46 4.95 -5.78
N ILE A 90 11.40 5.66 -6.14
CA ILE A 90 11.01 5.89 -7.54
C ILE A 90 12.06 6.73 -8.28
N SER A 91 12.55 7.77 -7.62
CA SER A 91 13.57 8.66 -8.16
C SER A 91 15.00 8.11 -8.04
N LEU A 92 15.15 6.83 -7.66
CA LEU A 92 16.44 6.16 -7.46
C LEU A 92 17.42 6.98 -6.58
N SER A 93 16.88 7.70 -5.61
CA SER A 93 17.60 8.59 -4.71
C SER A 93 17.89 7.86 -3.40
N TRP A 94 19.16 7.48 -3.19
CA TRP A 94 19.60 6.69 -2.03
C TRP A 94 20.60 7.47 -1.16
N PRO A 95 20.54 7.36 0.18
CA PRO A 95 19.54 6.62 0.97
C PRO A 95 18.18 7.34 0.99
N PRO A 96 17.07 6.61 1.17
CA PRO A 96 15.77 7.24 1.33
C PRO A 96 15.72 8.00 2.66
N PRO A 97 14.96 9.11 2.74
CA PRO A 97 14.83 9.87 3.97
C PRO A 97 14.15 9.04 5.07
N ASP A 98 14.49 9.36 6.32
CA ASP A 98 13.86 8.77 7.51
C ASP A 98 12.43 9.28 7.72
N GLU A 99 12.15 10.48 7.21
CA GLU A 99 10.83 11.11 7.24
C GLU A 99 9.81 10.23 6.51
N ARG A 100 8.75 9.90 7.23
CA ARG A 100 7.65 9.08 6.69
C ARG A 100 6.45 9.90 6.29
N GLU A 101 6.50 11.22 6.43
CA GLU A 101 5.36 12.09 6.11
C GLU A 101 4.90 11.93 4.66
N THR A 102 3.59 11.96 4.47
CA THR A 102 2.97 11.88 3.15
C THR A 102 2.44 13.23 2.70
N MET A 103 2.44 13.44 1.40
CA MET A 103 1.84 14.59 0.72
C MET A 103 1.01 14.09 -0.45
N LEU A 104 0.15 14.96 -0.99
CA LEU A 104 -0.53 14.65 -2.24
C LEU A 104 0.50 14.63 -3.38
N VAL A 105 0.26 13.74 -4.35
CA VAL A 105 1.10 13.63 -5.55
C VAL A 105 1.05 14.92 -6.37
N SER A 106 -0.09 15.63 -6.38
CA SER A 106 -0.24 16.94 -7.01
C SER A 106 0.68 18.01 -6.40
N ASP A 107 0.93 17.95 -5.09
CA ASP A 107 1.82 18.89 -4.39
C ASP A 107 3.30 18.65 -4.71
N TRP A 108 3.64 17.49 -5.29
CA TRP A 108 5.00 17.19 -5.73
C TRP A 108 5.37 17.90 -7.05
N GLY A 109 4.40 18.22 -7.90
CA GLY A 109 4.58 18.90 -9.18
C GLY A 109 4.50 17.97 -10.41
N ASP A 110 4.73 18.54 -11.60
CA ASP A 110 4.34 17.99 -12.91
C ASP A 110 5.07 16.70 -13.37
N SER A 111 6.05 16.20 -12.60
CA SER A 111 6.98 15.16 -13.06
C SER A 111 7.03 13.96 -12.12
N VAL A 112 5.87 13.43 -11.74
CA VAL A 112 5.76 12.14 -11.06
C VAL A 112 5.81 11.07 -12.15
N PRO A 113 6.91 10.30 -12.32
CA PRO A 113 7.03 9.31 -13.40
C PRO A 113 6.19 8.05 -13.15
N LEU A 114 5.20 8.16 -12.26
CA LEU A 114 4.48 7.03 -11.72
C LEU A 114 3.33 6.68 -12.64
N LEU A 115 3.49 5.50 -13.23
CA LEU A 115 2.44 4.78 -13.94
C LEU A 115 2.17 5.53 -15.25
N GLY A 116 2.65 5.04 -16.40
CA GLY A 116 2.22 5.57 -17.69
C GLY A 116 0.71 5.83 -17.62
N ALA A 117 0.32 7.10 -17.77
CA ALA A 117 -0.85 7.73 -17.12
C ALA A 117 -1.89 6.72 -16.64
N PRO A 118 -2.14 6.57 -15.31
CA PRO A 118 -3.13 5.61 -14.83
C PRO A 118 -4.42 5.87 -15.60
N GLY A 119 -4.90 4.85 -16.32
CA GLY A 119 -6.11 4.96 -17.13
C GLY A 119 -7.31 5.06 -16.20
N GLY A 120 -7.63 6.26 -15.76
CA GLY A 120 -8.72 6.49 -14.82
C GLY A 120 -8.61 7.79 -14.05
N ASP A 121 -9.69 8.14 -13.37
CA ASP A 121 -9.87 9.41 -12.65
C ASP A 121 -9.98 9.20 -11.13
N ARG A 122 -9.80 7.97 -10.65
CA ARG A 122 -10.05 7.59 -9.25
C ARG A 122 -8.91 6.79 -8.65
N LEU A 123 -8.83 6.78 -7.33
CA LEU A 123 -7.84 5.97 -6.60
C LEU A 123 -8.02 4.46 -6.85
N ASP A 124 -9.26 4.03 -7.10
CA ASP A 124 -9.58 2.63 -7.44
C ASP A 124 -8.87 2.17 -8.72
N ASP A 125 -8.64 3.08 -9.67
CA ASP A 125 -7.95 2.78 -10.93
C ASP A 125 -6.44 2.52 -10.70
N VAL A 126 -5.89 3.00 -9.59
CA VAL A 126 -4.48 2.82 -9.21
C VAL A 126 -4.26 1.54 -8.42
N PHE A 127 -5.06 1.30 -7.38
CA PHE A 127 -4.84 0.21 -6.42
C PHE A 127 -6.08 -0.61 -6.06
N GLY A 128 -7.22 -0.41 -6.74
CA GLY A 128 -8.46 -1.15 -6.46
C GLY A 128 -8.30 -2.67 -6.61
N HIS A 129 -7.67 -3.12 -7.70
CA HIS A 129 -7.39 -4.56 -7.90
C HIS A 129 -6.50 -5.16 -6.80
N LEU A 130 -5.53 -4.40 -6.30
CA LEU A 130 -4.70 -4.84 -5.18
C LEU A 130 -5.55 -4.98 -3.91
N LEU A 131 -6.37 -3.96 -3.61
CA LEU A 131 -7.20 -3.94 -2.42
C LEU A 131 -8.22 -5.09 -2.41
N ASP A 132 -8.88 -5.33 -3.54
CA ASP A 132 -9.80 -6.46 -3.74
C ASP A 132 -9.07 -7.79 -3.61
N GLY A 133 -7.88 -7.91 -4.21
CA GLY A 133 -7.05 -9.10 -4.10
C GLY A 133 -6.67 -9.42 -2.66
N LEU A 134 -6.20 -8.42 -1.90
CA LEU A 134 -5.80 -8.58 -0.51
C LEU A 134 -7.00 -8.93 0.39
N LEU A 135 -8.15 -8.27 0.19
CA LEU A 135 -9.38 -8.56 0.92
C LEU A 135 -9.86 -9.99 0.63
N ARG A 136 -9.77 -10.45 -0.63
CA ARG A 136 -10.13 -11.80 -1.02
C ARG A 136 -9.23 -12.85 -0.37
N ILE A 137 -7.90 -12.69 -0.41
CA ILE A 137 -6.98 -13.71 0.17
C ILE A 137 -7.09 -13.80 1.69
N THR A 138 -7.58 -12.76 2.35
CA THR A 138 -7.77 -12.67 3.81
C THR A 138 -9.23 -12.88 4.26
N GLU A 139 -10.14 -13.17 3.33
CA GLU A 139 -11.56 -13.31 3.63
C GLU A 139 -11.83 -14.47 4.61
N GLY A 140 -12.53 -14.16 5.70
CA GLY A 140 -12.89 -15.14 6.73
C GLY A 140 -11.70 -15.66 7.56
N ALA A 141 -10.57 -14.93 7.56
CA ALA A 141 -9.39 -15.29 8.35
C ALA A 141 -9.69 -15.35 9.86
N SER A 142 -9.14 -16.38 10.50
CA SER A 142 -9.13 -16.58 11.95
C SER A 142 -7.97 -15.84 12.63
N GLU A 143 -7.94 -15.86 13.97
CA GLU A 143 -6.85 -15.25 14.77
C GLU A 143 -5.48 -15.90 14.53
N SER A 144 -5.45 -17.18 14.15
CA SER A 144 -4.19 -17.91 13.89
C SER A 144 -3.68 -17.75 12.46
N ASP A 145 -4.52 -17.29 11.54
CA ASP A 145 -4.18 -17.19 10.13
C ASP A 145 -3.17 -16.08 9.86
N GLN A 146 -2.25 -16.35 8.94
CA GLN A 146 -1.18 -15.43 8.57
C GLN A 146 -1.20 -15.15 7.06
N VAL A 147 -0.75 -13.95 6.70
CA VAL A 147 -0.34 -13.60 5.34
C VAL A 147 1.17 -13.55 5.31
N GLU A 148 1.75 -14.34 4.41
CA GLU A 148 3.16 -14.25 4.07
C GLU A 148 3.34 -13.19 2.98
N VAL A 149 4.31 -12.29 3.16
CA VAL A 149 4.73 -11.32 2.16
C VAL A 149 6.20 -11.54 1.81
N MET A 150 6.48 -11.56 0.51
CA MET A 150 7.84 -11.65 -0.04
C MET A 150 8.04 -10.67 -1.20
N ASP A 151 9.24 -10.13 -1.31
CA ASP A 151 9.73 -9.36 -2.48
C ASP A 151 10.31 -10.33 -3.52
N LEU A 152 9.91 -10.16 -4.79
CA LEU A 152 10.26 -11.01 -5.95
C LEU A 152 11.15 -10.29 -6.97
#